data_AF-A0A821LSJ9-F1
#
_entry.id   AF-A0A821LSJ9-F1
#
_cell.length_a   1.000
_cell.length_b   1.000
_cell.length_c   1.000
_cell.angle_alpha   90.00
_cell.angle_beta   90.00
_cell.angle_gamma   90.00
#
_symmetry.space_group_name_H-M   'P 1'
#
loop_
_entity.id
_entity.type
_entity.pdbx_description
1 polymer ?
#
loop_
_entity_poly.entity_id
_entity_poly.type
_entity_poly.pdbx_seq_one_letter_code
_entity_poly.pdbx_strand_id
1 'polypeptide(L)' 'DAASVICPIDAQCRFTAEVTDFQGQNVKDADKPIIKYLKEGKRLIHQAVVKHSYSFCWRSDTPLIYRAVPS' A
#
# COMPACT_ATOMS: atom_id res chain seq x y z
N ASP A 1 22.53 3.24 10.73
CA ASP A 1 23.37 2.31 9.93
C ASP A 1 22.52 1.19 9.35
N ALA A 2 22.81 0.83 8.09
CA ALA A 2 21.88 0.29 7.07
C ALA A 2 20.79 1.32 6.71
N ALA A 3 20.73 1.74 5.44
CA ALA A 3 19.68 2.63 4.94
C ALA A 3 18.32 2.06 5.34
N SER A 4 17.59 2.77 6.20
CA SER A 4 16.32 2.30 6.77
C SER A 4 15.36 1.97 5.64
N VAL A 5 15.01 0.70 5.49
CA VAL A 5 14.02 0.27 4.50
C VAL A 5 12.70 0.97 4.86
N ILE A 6 12.24 1.84 3.97
CA ILE A 6 11.00 2.61 4.18
C ILE A 6 9.84 1.62 4.14
N CYS A 7 9.20 1.41 5.30
CA CYS A 7 8.10 0.47 5.45
C CYS A 7 7.03 1.12 6.34
N PRO A 8 6.22 2.05 5.79
CA PRO A 8 5.30 2.88 6.56
C PRO A 8 3.98 2.15 6.84
N ILE A 9 4.04 0.83 7.02
CA ILE A 9 2.90 -0.05 7.24
C ILE A 9 3.13 -0.93 8.46
N ASP A 10 2.08 -1.12 9.25
CA ASP A 10 2.10 -1.97 10.44
C ASP A 10 1.91 -3.46 10.11
N ALA A 11 1.89 -4.30 11.14
CA ALA A 11 1.68 -5.75 11.00
C ALA A 11 0.28 -6.12 10.45
N GLN A 12 -0.69 -5.21 10.55
CA GLN A 12 -2.05 -5.37 10.02
C GLN A 12 -2.21 -4.78 8.61
N CYS A 13 -1.09 -4.37 7.99
CA CYS A 13 -1.03 -3.75 6.68
C CYS A 13 -1.81 -2.43 6.60
N ARG A 14 -1.80 -1.67 7.69
CA ARG A 14 -2.34 -0.31 7.78
C ARG A 14 -1.21 0.71 7.79
N PHE A 15 -1.47 1.87 7.20
CA PHE A 15 -0.48 2.96 7.22
C PHE A 15 -0.23 3.48 8.63
N THR A 16 1.05 3.69 8.95
CA THR A 16 1.51 4.27 10.21
C THR A 16 1.41 5.80 10.19
N ALA A 17 1.76 6.45 11.31
CA ALA A 17 1.76 7.91 11.43
C ALA A 17 2.76 8.62 10.48
N GLU A 18 3.68 7.88 9.86
CA GLU A 18 4.60 8.42 8.85
C GLU A 18 3.84 8.88 7.58
N VAL A 19 2.68 8.29 7.30
CA VAL A 19 1.80 8.68 6.19
C VAL A 19 0.47 9.17 6.76
N THR A 20 0.46 10.43 7.17
CA THR A 20 -0.68 11.08 7.83
C THR A 20 -1.94 11.10 6.97
N ASP A 21 -1.81 11.22 5.65
CA ASP A 21 -2.94 11.33 4.72
C ASP A 21 -3.82 10.07 4.69
N PHE A 22 -3.25 8.90 4.99
CA PHE A 22 -3.93 7.60 4.91
C PHE A 22 -3.78 6.77 6.20
N GLN A 23 -3.39 7.42 7.30
CA GLN A 23 -3.10 6.76 8.58
C GLN A 23 -4.25 5.84 9.01
N GLY A 24 -3.92 4.61 9.40
CA GLY A 24 -4.88 3.60 9.86
C GLY A 24 -5.70 2.91 8.76
N GLN A 25 -5.62 3.37 7.50
CA GLN A 25 -6.27 2.69 6.37
C GLN A 25 -5.45 1.48 5.94
N ASN A 26 -6.13 0.40 5.56
CA ASN A 26 -5.47 -0.74 4.94
C ASN A 26 -4.92 -0.35 3.57
N VAL A 27 -3.75 -0.88 3.20
CA VAL A 27 -3.07 -0.55 1.94
C VAL A 27 -3.95 -0.69 0.69
N LYS A 28 -4.85 -1.67 0.64
CA LYS A 28 -5.74 -1.87 -0.52
C LYS A 28 -6.92 -0.91 -0.55
N ASP A 29 -7.44 -0.55 0.63
CA ASP A 29 -8.52 0.43 0.73
C ASP A 29 -8.01 1.83 0.37
N ALA A 30 -6.73 2.11 0.63
CA ALA A 30 -6.07 3.36 0.33
C ALA A 30 -5.77 3.60 -1.16
N ASP A 31 -5.86 2.59 -2.03
CA ASP A 31 -5.57 2.74 -3.47
C ASP A 31 -6.44 3.84 -4.12
N LYS A 32 -7.76 3.84 -3.82
CA LYS A 32 -8.71 4.82 -4.34
C LYS A 32 -8.43 6.25 -3.85
N PRO A 33 -8.27 6.52 -2.54
CA PRO A 33 -7.97 7.87 -2.06
C PRO A 33 -6.58 8.36 -2.50
N ILE A 34 -5.57 7.48 -2.65
CA ILE A 34 -4.27 7.85 -3.20
C ILE A 34 -4.41 8.35 -4.65
N ILE A 35 -5.16 7.63 -5.49
CA ILE A 35 -5.42 8.06 -6.88
C ILE A 35 -6.11 9.43 -6.89
N LYS A 36 -7.11 9.64 -6.02
CA LYS A 36 -7.82 10.93 -5.90
C LYS A 36 -6.86 12.05 -5.50
N TYR A 37 -6.03 11.84 -4.49
CA TYR A 37 -5.03 12.78 -4.02
C TYR A 37 -4.02 13.17 -5.11
N LEU A 38 -3.53 12.20 -5.89
CA LEU A 38 -2.62 12.47 -7.02
C LEU A 38 -3.30 13.24 -8.15
N LYS A 39 -4.58 12.96 -8.41
CA LYS A 39 -5.39 13.67 -9.42
C LYS A 39 -5.62 15.13 -9.02
N GLU A 40 -5.99 15.38 -7.76
CA GLU A 40 -6.18 16.74 -7.21
C GLU A 40 -4.88 17.54 -7.23
N GLY A 41 -3.76 16.90 -6.92
CA GLY A 41 -2.43 17.50 -7.01
C GLY A 41 -1.92 17.73 -8.44
N LYS A 42 -2.69 17.38 -9.48
CA LYS A 42 -2.27 17.43 -10.90
C LYS A 42 -0.97 16.65 -11.18
N ARG A 43 -0.70 15.59 -10.41
CA ARG A 43 0.48 14.71 -10.54
C ARG A 43 0.18 13.37 -11.23
N LEU A 44 -1.08 13.10 -11.54
CA LEU A 44 -1.51 11.86 -12.21
C LEU A 44 -1.45 12.02 -13.73
N ILE A 45 -0.56 11.29 -14.39
CA ILE A 45 -0.40 11.32 -15.85
C ILE A 45 -1.36 10.33 -16.54
N HIS A 46 -1.50 9.12 -15.98
CA HIS A 46 -2.32 8.06 -16.57
C HIS A 46 -2.91 7.15 -15.49
N GLN A 47 -4.12 6.65 -15.73
CA GLN A 47 -4.82 5.71 -14.85
C GLN A 47 -5.51 4.64 -15.71
N ALA A 48 -5.22 3.37 -15.46
CA ALA A 48 -5.85 2.23 -16.12
C ALA A 48 -5.91 1.02 -15.18
N VAL A 49 -6.75 0.04 -15.53
CA VAL A 49 -6.86 -1.24 -14.82
C VAL A 49 -6.16 -2.32 -15.64
N VAL A 50 -5.27 -3.09 -15.02
CA VAL A 50 -4.47 -4.13 -15.68
C VAL A 50 -4.76 -5.50 -15.06
N LYS A 51 -5.13 -6.48 -15.90
CA LYS A 51 -5.30 -7.86 -15.49
C LYS A 51 -3.96 -8.58 -15.45
N HIS A 52 -3.59 -9.10 -14.29
CA HIS A 52 -2.35 -9.84 -14.05
C HIS A 52 -2.54 -10.88 -12.95
N SER A 53 -1.58 -11.79 -12.80
CA SER A 53 -1.54 -12.74 -11.69
C SER A 53 -1.07 -12.05 -10.41
N TYR A 54 -1.84 -12.16 -9.34
CA TYR A 54 -1.51 -11.61 -8.02
C TYR A 54 -1.43 -12.74 -7.00
N SER A 55 -0.53 -12.66 -6.03
CA SER A 55 -0.35 -13.69 -5.02
C SER A 55 -1.46 -13.64 -3.97
N PHE A 56 -2.03 -14.79 -3.63
CA PHE A 56 -3.04 -14.95 -2.60
C PHE A 56 -2.57 -15.97 -1.55
N CYS A 57 -3.04 -15.80 -0.31
CA CYS A 57 -2.82 -16.76 0.75
C CYS A 57 -3.56 -18.05 0.42
N TRP A 58 -2.84 -19.17 0.37
CA TRP A 58 -3.39 -20.47 -0.01
C TRP A 58 -4.46 -21.03 0.95
N ARG A 59 -4.58 -20.49 2.18
CA ARG A 59 -5.58 -20.93 3.16
C ARG A 59 -6.82 -20.05 3.19
N SER A 60 -6.62 -18.73 3.14
CA SER A 60 -7.66 -17.73 3.40
C SER A 60 -8.11 -16.98 2.15
N ASP A 61 -7.48 -17.22 1.01
CA ASP A 61 -7.71 -16.49 -0.25
C ASP A 61 -7.60 -14.97 -0.10
N THR A 62 -6.83 -14.51 0.89
CA THR A 62 -6.55 -13.08 1.10
C THR A 62 -5.35 -12.64 0.27
N PRO A 63 -5.37 -11.45 -0.34
CA PRO A 63 -4.25 -10.95 -1.14
C PRO A 63 -2.98 -10.80 -0.29
N LEU A 64 -1.85 -11.29 -0.81
CA LEU A 64 -0.55 -11.19 -0.13
C LEU A 64 0.15 -9.88 -0.49
N ILE A 65 0.95 -9.40 0.46
CA ILE A 65 1.72 -8.16 0.36
C ILE A 65 3.10 -8.39 0.97
N TYR A 66 4.12 -7.84 0.31
CA TYR A 66 5.50 -7.93 0.78
C TYR A 66 5.78 -6.79 1.77
N ARG A 67 6.28 -7.14 2.94
CA ARG A 67 6.65 -6.20 4.01
C ARG A 67 8.02 -6.57 4.56
N ALA A 68 8.84 -5.57 4.87
CA ALA A 68 10.10 -5.78 5.59
C ALA A 68 9.80 -6.23 7.02
N VAL A 69 10.38 -7.36 7.42
CA VAL A 69 10.29 -7.91 8.78
C VAL A 69 11.71 -8.07 9.35
N PRO A 70 11.92 -7.81 10.66
CA PRO A 70 13.19 -8.14 11.29
C PRO A 70 13.42 -9.67 11.22
N SER A 71 14.68 -10.06 11.09
CA SER A 71 15.12 -11.46 11.11
C SER A 71 15.23 -11.98 12.53
#